data_AF-A0A7T4YFF7-F1
#
_entry.id   AF-A0A7T4YFF7-F1
#
_cell.length_a   1.000
_cell.length_b   1.000
_cell.length_c   1.000
_cell.angle_alpha   90.00
_cell.angle_beta   90.00
_cell.angle_gamma   90.00
#
_symmetry.space_group_name_H-M   'P 1'
#
loop_
_entity.id
_entity.type
_entity.pdbx_description
1 polymer ?
#
loop_
_entity_poly.entity_id
_entity_poly.type
_entity_poly.pdbx_seq_one_letter_code
_entity_poly.pdbx_strand_id
1 'polypeptide(L)'
;MDTKLLNIDEAFASLDLNTKTYLPWRLRWEESSAAYNPDKLVIFSESQTRERAAWMGYTSEYIEQILSHREAFLKNDAMVQLLWHIYYCMTDPTNPMPADYGTSVNLPESQGHMGELFYIYLYLCLVELPIRLDQARNVPEKITRDTLYDIVLWTQFNSEDKERLALTQGVWLNHHIGGRIHTIGRLQHERRICDYTTILARDPETGLLHGYTEDQYDDVRGEIFLQKGDPIISIHIPRTGPMDHEACTQSFVESKRFLKKHFPEFQPKAWCCFSWLTNKLWSEYLPEYSNVRKFVERYHHFPLPDREDTGLWYWLYKRWKPFENLDDAPQESSVQKAFIKHLKDGKKWMIAGGYVLPEDIPD
;
A
#
# COMPACT_ATOMS: atom_id res chain seq x y z
N MET A 1 -23.56 27.67 0.00
CA MET A 1 -23.29 27.99 1.40
C MET A 1 -22.09 28.91 1.40
N ASP A 2 -22.20 30.11 1.97
CA ASP A 2 -21.02 30.94 2.28
C ASP A 2 -20.35 30.34 3.52
N THR A 3 -19.57 29.28 3.30
CA THR A 3 -18.81 28.63 4.36
C THR A 3 -17.57 29.49 4.61
N LYS A 4 -17.48 30.11 5.78
CA LYS A 4 -16.26 30.80 6.20
C LYS A 4 -15.15 29.78 6.35
N LEU A 5 -14.13 29.84 5.50
CA LEU A 5 -12.95 28.99 5.59
C LEU A 5 -12.21 29.25 6.91
N LEU A 6 -11.75 28.18 7.54
CA LEU A 6 -10.99 28.22 8.79
C LEU A 6 -9.55 28.66 8.49
N ASN A 7 -8.94 29.38 9.44
CA ASN A 7 -7.48 29.48 9.42
C ASN A 7 -6.86 28.12 9.80
N ILE A 8 -5.56 27.97 9.53
CA ILE A 8 -4.93 26.66 9.69
C ILE A 8 -4.92 26.16 11.14
N ASP A 9 -4.71 27.05 12.11
CA ASP A 9 -4.63 26.65 13.51
C ASP A 9 -6.01 26.24 14.04
N GLU A 10 -7.08 26.91 13.60
CA GLU A 10 -8.46 26.48 13.87
C GLU A 10 -8.75 25.10 13.28
N ALA A 11 -8.43 24.89 12.00
CA ALA A 11 -8.67 23.61 11.33
C ALA A 11 -7.87 22.48 12.00
N PHE A 12 -6.56 22.67 12.21
CA PHE A 12 -5.70 21.64 12.79
C PHE A 12 -6.02 21.38 14.26
N ALA A 13 -6.41 22.39 15.04
CA ALA A 13 -6.87 22.16 16.41
C ALA A 13 -8.16 21.34 16.45
N SER A 14 -9.12 21.63 15.56
CA SER A 14 -10.39 20.89 15.50
C SER A 14 -10.23 19.42 15.08
N LEU A 15 -9.19 19.13 14.28
CA LEU A 15 -8.89 17.79 13.75
C LEU A 15 -7.78 17.06 14.52
N ASP A 16 -7.28 17.65 15.62
CA ASP A 16 -6.19 17.10 16.44
C ASP A 16 -4.89 16.83 15.65
N LEU A 17 -4.57 17.74 14.71
CA LEU A 17 -3.42 17.66 13.80
C LEU A 17 -2.21 18.48 14.27
N ASN A 18 -2.06 18.69 15.58
CA ASN A 18 -1.07 19.60 16.15
C ASN A 18 0.34 18.98 16.36
N THR A 19 0.60 17.82 15.77
CA THR A 19 1.88 17.12 15.91
C THR A 19 2.83 17.40 14.74
N LYS A 20 4.13 17.11 14.93
CA LYS A 20 5.15 17.30 13.88
C LYS A 20 4.86 16.49 12.61
N THR A 21 4.09 15.42 12.72
CA THR A 21 3.70 14.55 11.59
C THR A 21 2.92 15.30 10.51
N TYR A 22 2.19 16.36 10.86
CA TYR A 22 1.36 17.13 9.91
C TYR A 22 2.01 18.42 9.43
N LEU A 23 3.29 18.69 9.78
CA LEU A 23 4.01 19.86 9.31
C LEU A 23 4.05 19.99 7.77
N PRO A 24 4.20 18.91 6.97
CA PRO A 24 4.13 19.02 5.51
C PRO A 24 2.82 19.64 5.02
N TRP A 25 1.72 19.41 5.74
CA TRP A 25 0.38 19.93 5.42
C TRP A 25 0.11 21.33 5.94
N ARG A 26 1.09 21.96 6.61
CA ARG A 26 1.02 23.39 6.91
C ARG A 26 1.46 24.27 5.73
N LEU A 27 2.20 23.70 4.80
CA LEU A 27 2.65 24.42 3.61
C LEU A 27 1.43 24.73 2.72
N ARG A 28 1.42 25.92 2.12
CA ARG A 28 0.45 26.31 1.08
C ARG A 28 -1.03 26.36 1.55
N TRP A 29 -1.30 26.37 2.86
CA TRP A 29 -2.67 26.44 3.37
C TRP A 29 -3.40 27.70 2.91
N GLU A 30 -2.75 28.86 2.99
CA GLU A 30 -3.33 30.14 2.54
C GLU A 30 -3.58 30.14 1.03
N GLU A 31 -2.63 29.65 0.23
CA GLU A 31 -2.79 29.49 -1.23
C GLU A 31 -4.00 28.61 -1.56
N SER A 32 -4.08 27.43 -0.92
CA SER A 32 -5.18 26.50 -1.15
C SER A 32 -6.52 27.11 -0.71
N SER A 33 -6.55 27.84 0.40
CA SER A 33 -7.77 28.47 0.91
C SER A 33 -8.25 29.58 -0.04
N ALA A 34 -7.33 30.38 -0.58
CA ALA A 34 -7.64 31.39 -1.60
C ALA A 34 -8.14 30.76 -2.91
N ALA A 35 -7.67 29.55 -3.25
CA ALA A 35 -8.07 28.82 -4.44
C ALA A 35 -9.31 27.93 -4.26
N TYR A 36 -9.96 27.95 -3.07
CA TYR A 36 -11.03 27.04 -2.71
C TYR A 36 -12.13 26.96 -3.76
N ASN A 37 -12.36 25.76 -4.29
CA ASN A 37 -13.37 25.53 -5.31
C ASN A 37 -14.07 24.16 -5.09
N PRO A 38 -15.26 24.15 -4.48
CA PRO A 38 -15.98 22.91 -4.17
C PRO A 38 -16.42 22.14 -5.44
N ASP A 39 -16.59 22.81 -6.59
CA ASP A 39 -17.03 22.17 -7.83
C ASP A 39 -15.99 21.20 -8.41
N LYS A 40 -14.73 21.28 -7.96
CA LYS A 40 -13.69 20.31 -8.32
C LYS A 40 -13.74 19.01 -7.50
N LEU A 41 -14.43 19.02 -6.37
CA LEU A 41 -14.53 17.87 -5.49
C LEU A 41 -15.83 17.12 -5.81
N VAL A 42 -15.71 15.89 -6.35
CA VAL A 42 -16.86 15.07 -6.79
C VAL A 42 -17.90 14.86 -5.68
N ILE A 43 -17.47 14.96 -4.41
CA ILE A 43 -18.31 14.83 -3.24
C ILE A 43 -19.32 15.97 -3.07
N PHE A 44 -19.26 17.07 -3.84
CA PHE A 44 -20.31 18.12 -3.83
C PHE A 44 -21.47 17.84 -4.79
N SER A 45 -21.38 16.81 -5.64
CA SER A 45 -22.48 16.33 -6.48
C SER A 45 -22.77 14.86 -6.20
N GLU A 46 -24.01 14.55 -5.82
CA GLU A 46 -24.42 13.15 -5.59
C GLU A 46 -24.20 12.29 -6.85
N SER A 47 -24.56 12.83 -8.01
CA SER A 47 -24.38 12.14 -9.31
C SER A 47 -22.92 11.86 -9.63
N GLN A 48 -22.01 12.83 -9.42
CA GLN A 48 -20.58 12.63 -9.67
C GLN A 48 -19.95 11.70 -8.64
N THR A 49 -20.37 11.78 -7.38
CA THR A 49 -19.94 10.83 -6.33
C THR A 49 -20.30 9.40 -6.72
N ARG A 50 -21.56 9.20 -7.15
CA ARG A 50 -22.09 7.91 -7.59
C ARG A 50 -21.34 7.38 -8.81
N GLU A 51 -21.16 8.20 -9.84
CA GLU A 51 -20.44 7.85 -11.05
C GLU A 51 -19.00 7.44 -10.74
N ARG A 52 -18.31 8.21 -9.89
CA ARG A 52 -16.92 7.93 -9.53
C ARG A 52 -16.79 6.65 -8.71
N ALA A 53 -17.65 6.45 -7.72
CA ALA A 53 -17.66 5.23 -6.92
C ALA A 53 -17.95 3.99 -7.79
N ALA A 54 -18.89 4.09 -8.73
CA ALA A 54 -19.19 3.02 -9.69
C ALA A 54 -17.99 2.73 -10.61
N TRP A 55 -17.30 3.77 -11.11
CA TRP A 55 -16.11 3.58 -11.95
C TRP A 55 -14.99 2.84 -11.21
N MET A 56 -14.76 3.20 -9.94
CA MET A 56 -13.79 2.54 -9.06
C MET A 56 -14.15 1.09 -8.76
N GLY A 57 -15.41 0.68 -8.95
CA GLY A 57 -15.89 -0.69 -8.76
C GLY A 57 -16.64 -0.93 -7.44
N TYR A 58 -17.06 0.11 -6.72
CA TYR A 58 -17.96 -0.08 -5.58
C TYR A 58 -19.28 -0.71 -6.04
N THR A 59 -19.82 -1.64 -5.24
CA THR A 59 -21.14 -2.21 -5.48
C THR A 59 -22.23 -1.17 -5.20
N SER A 60 -23.44 -1.37 -5.74
CA SER A 60 -24.57 -0.47 -5.47
C SER A 60 -24.84 -0.30 -3.98
N GLU A 61 -24.67 -1.36 -3.17
CA GLU A 61 -24.81 -1.29 -1.71
C GLU A 61 -23.81 -0.32 -1.07
N TYR A 62 -22.52 -0.45 -1.39
CA TYR A 62 -21.50 0.47 -0.87
C TYR A 62 -21.70 1.90 -1.38
N ILE A 63 -22.15 2.07 -2.63
CA ILE A 63 -22.45 3.38 -3.19
C ILE A 63 -23.57 4.06 -2.38
N GLU A 64 -24.67 3.37 -2.08
CA GLU A 64 -25.74 3.95 -1.26
C GLU A 64 -25.25 4.28 0.16
N GLN A 65 -24.42 3.44 0.76
CA GLN A 65 -23.82 3.74 2.07
C GLN A 65 -22.95 5.01 2.01
N ILE A 66 -22.09 5.14 1.01
CA ILE A 66 -21.25 6.34 0.79
C ILE A 66 -22.15 7.57 0.66
N LEU A 67 -23.18 7.52 -0.19
CA LEU A 67 -24.08 8.65 -0.40
C LEU A 67 -24.88 9.01 0.86
N SER A 68 -25.28 8.03 1.67
CA SER A 68 -26.03 8.26 2.91
C SER A 68 -25.25 9.06 3.97
N HIS A 69 -23.92 8.98 3.96
CA HIS A 69 -23.04 9.70 4.89
C HIS A 69 -22.55 11.06 4.36
N ARG A 70 -22.81 11.36 3.09
CA ARG A 70 -22.24 12.49 2.37
C ARG A 70 -22.63 13.83 2.98
N GLU A 71 -23.92 14.05 3.24
CA GLU A 71 -24.40 15.31 3.80
C GLU A 71 -23.87 15.57 5.22
N ALA A 72 -23.72 14.51 6.02
CA ALA A 72 -23.14 14.62 7.36
C ALA A 72 -21.66 15.00 7.29
N PHE A 73 -20.90 14.39 6.38
CA PHE A 73 -19.50 14.71 6.15
C PHE A 73 -19.31 16.16 5.67
N LEU A 74 -20.14 16.62 4.73
CA LEU A 74 -20.05 17.99 4.18
C LEU A 74 -20.37 19.10 5.20
N LYS A 75 -20.98 18.77 6.35
CA LYS A 75 -21.19 19.72 7.47
C LYS A 75 -19.95 19.90 8.34
N ASN A 76 -18.90 19.09 8.15
CA ASN A 76 -17.64 19.23 8.87
C ASN A 76 -16.67 20.11 8.05
N ASP A 77 -16.73 21.42 8.28
CA ASP A 77 -15.95 22.41 7.53
C ASP A 77 -14.44 22.14 7.58
N ALA A 78 -13.93 21.70 8.73
CA ALA A 78 -12.51 21.40 8.90
C ALA A 78 -12.07 20.20 8.05
N MET A 79 -12.85 19.12 8.02
CA MET A 79 -12.56 17.96 7.18
C MET A 79 -12.68 18.27 5.70
N VAL A 80 -13.71 19.01 5.29
CA VAL A 80 -13.89 19.42 3.90
C VAL A 80 -12.74 20.32 3.45
N GLN A 81 -12.32 21.28 4.27
CA GLN A 81 -11.21 22.17 3.94
C GLN A 81 -9.87 21.42 3.92
N LEU A 82 -9.63 20.47 4.83
CA LEU A 82 -8.45 19.62 4.78
C LEU A 82 -8.44 18.74 3.52
N LEU A 83 -9.56 18.14 3.16
CA LEU A 83 -9.69 17.34 1.93
C LEU A 83 -9.39 18.20 0.70
N TRP A 84 -9.96 19.40 0.62
CA TRP A 84 -9.63 20.37 -0.41
C TRP A 84 -8.14 20.71 -0.42
N HIS A 85 -7.55 20.97 0.73
CA HIS A 85 -6.13 21.33 0.84
C HIS A 85 -5.22 20.23 0.29
N ILE A 86 -5.48 18.97 0.65
CA ILE A 86 -4.76 17.80 0.12
C ILE A 86 -4.97 17.70 -1.39
N TYR A 87 -6.22 17.79 -1.85
CA TYR A 87 -6.56 17.76 -3.27
C TYR A 87 -5.80 18.84 -4.06
N TYR A 88 -5.81 20.08 -3.58
CA TYR A 88 -5.12 21.21 -4.18
C TYR A 88 -3.61 20.96 -4.27
N CYS A 89 -2.99 20.56 -3.16
CA CYS A 89 -1.56 20.32 -3.11
C CYS A 89 -1.11 19.17 -4.02
N MET A 90 -1.88 18.09 -4.10
CA MET A 90 -1.54 16.93 -4.93
C MET A 90 -1.88 17.11 -6.42
N THR A 91 -2.85 17.96 -6.75
CA THR A 91 -3.29 18.17 -8.14
C THR A 91 -2.77 19.46 -8.76
N ASP A 92 -1.88 20.18 -8.08
CA ASP A 92 -1.23 21.36 -8.62
C ASP A 92 -0.51 21.03 -9.94
N PRO A 93 -0.80 21.75 -11.04
CA PRO A 93 -0.25 21.43 -12.35
C PRO A 93 1.23 21.82 -12.51
N THR A 94 1.77 22.66 -11.62
CA THR A 94 3.12 23.23 -11.70
C THR A 94 4.08 22.63 -10.69
N ASN A 95 3.61 22.36 -9.48
CA ASN A 95 4.40 21.85 -8.37
C ASN A 95 3.52 20.98 -7.45
N PRO A 96 3.11 19.79 -7.92
CA PRO A 96 2.32 18.88 -7.12
C PRO A 96 3.15 18.33 -5.97
N MET A 97 2.58 18.30 -4.77
CA MET A 97 3.15 17.49 -3.68
C MET A 97 3.03 16.02 -4.08
N PRO A 98 4.12 15.23 -4.02
CA PRO A 98 4.07 13.81 -4.38
C PRO A 98 3.14 13.07 -3.44
N ALA A 99 2.41 12.07 -3.90
CA ALA A 99 1.61 11.19 -3.05
C ALA A 99 2.48 9.99 -2.58
N ASP A 100 3.04 10.12 -1.38
CA ASP A 100 3.92 9.14 -0.75
C ASP A 100 3.76 9.03 0.77
N TYR A 101 4.66 8.30 1.44
CA TYR A 101 4.62 8.14 2.89
C TYR A 101 4.68 9.48 3.63
N GLY A 102 5.52 10.42 3.16
CA GLY A 102 5.73 11.73 3.77
C GLY A 102 4.56 12.70 3.59
N THR A 103 3.68 12.41 2.63
CA THR A 103 2.45 13.16 2.34
C THR A 103 1.21 12.30 2.55
N SER A 104 1.27 11.29 3.41
CA SER A 104 0.06 10.61 3.88
C SER A 104 -0.56 11.41 5.03
N VAL A 105 -1.89 11.56 5.05
CA VAL A 105 -2.60 12.17 6.19
C VAL A 105 -3.18 11.07 7.04
N ASN A 106 -2.49 10.68 8.12
CA ASN A 106 -3.07 9.76 9.10
C ASN A 106 -3.90 10.56 10.08
N LEU A 107 -5.21 10.64 9.89
CA LEU A 107 -6.10 11.25 10.86
C LEU A 107 -6.03 10.50 12.21
N PRO A 108 -6.00 11.23 13.33
CA PRO A 108 -5.94 10.62 14.66
C PRO A 108 -7.25 9.88 14.97
N GLU A 109 -7.17 8.87 15.84
CA GLU A 109 -8.33 8.07 16.26
C GLU A 109 -9.45 8.92 16.88
N SER A 110 -9.11 10.10 17.41
CA SER A 110 -10.05 11.10 17.93
C SER A 110 -11.09 11.56 16.90
N GLN A 111 -10.81 11.40 15.60
CA GLN A 111 -11.74 11.74 14.51
C GLN A 111 -12.84 10.68 14.29
N GLY A 112 -12.71 9.49 14.89
CA GLY A 112 -13.71 8.43 14.85
C GLY A 112 -14.19 8.09 13.43
N HIS A 113 -15.51 7.89 13.27
CA HIS A 113 -16.11 7.52 11.98
C HIS A 113 -15.87 8.55 10.89
N MET A 114 -15.88 9.85 11.22
CA MET A 114 -15.68 10.89 10.22
C MET A 114 -14.26 10.85 9.64
N GLY A 115 -13.26 10.48 10.44
CA GLY A 115 -11.90 10.24 9.96
C GLY A 115 -11.79 9.04 9.02
N GLU A 116 -12.62 8.02 9.18
CA GLU A 116 -12.63 6.85 8.28
C GLU A 116 -13.35 7.17 6.96
N LEU A 117 -14.45 7.92 7.03
CA LEU A 117 -15.17 8.43 5.86
C LEU A 117 -14.31 9.40 5.05
N PHE A 118 -13.48 10.20 5.73
CA PHE A 118 -12.56 11.14 5.10
C PHE A 118 -11.71 10.48 4.01
N TYR A 119 -11.12 9.29 4.27
CA TYR A 119 -10.30 8.60 3.28
C TYR A 119 -11.09 8.18 2.05
N ILE A 120 -12.33 7.72 2.22
CA ILE A 120 -13.19 7.32 1.10
C ILE A 120 -13.44 8.53 0.19
N TYR A 121 -13.87 9.65 0.78
CA TYR A 121 -14.14 10.88 0.05
C TYR A 121 -12.89 11.51 -0.56
N LEU A 122 -11.76 11.44 0.16
CA LEU A 122 -10.48 11.91 -0.34
C LEU A 122 -10.08 11.16 -1.61
N TYR A 123 -10.14 9.83 -1.58
CA TYR A 123 -9.75 9.02 -2.74
C TYR A 123 -10.73 9.11 -3.90
N LEU A 124 -12.04 9.27 -3.64
CA LEU A 124 -13.00 9.60 -4.70
C LEU A 124 -12.62 10.90 -5.43
N CYS A 125 -12.11 11.90 -4.71
CA CYS A 125 -11.64 13.14 -5.32
C CYS A 125 -10.28 13.00 -6.01
N LEU A 126 -9.35 12.22 -5.45
CA LEU A 126 -7.97 12.12 -5.95
C LEU A 126 -7.77 11.12 -7.09
N VAL A 127 -8.71 10.22 -7.34
CA VAL A 127 -8.56 9.13 -8.32
C VAL A 127 -8.27 9.59 -9.77
N GLU A 128 -8.60 10.84 -10.11
CA GLU A 128 -8.23 11.43 -11.42
C GLU A 128 -6.72 11.68 -11.58
N LEU A 129 -5.98 11.77 -10.47
CA LEU A 129 -4.52 11.93 -10.52
C LEU A 129 -3.83 10.69 -11.11
N PRO A 130 -3.95 9.48 -10.54
CA PRO A 130 -3.32 8.30 -11.11
C PRO A 130 -3.86 7.95 -12.50
N ILE A 131 -5.13 8.22 -12.80
CA ILE A 131 -5.69 8.05 -14.16
C ILE A 131 -4.90 8.87 -15.19
N ARG A 132 -4.68 10.16 -14.92
CA ARG A 132 -3.94 11.04 -15.84
C ARG A 132 -2.47 10.65 -15.95
N LEU A 133 -1.84 10.24 -14.84
CA LEU A 133 -0.45 9.75 -14.83
C LEU A 133 -0.31 8.50 -15.72
N ASP A 134 -1.25 7.56 -15.60
CA ASP A 134 -1.27 6.33 -16.37
C ASP A 134 -1.58 6.57 -17.86
N GLN A 135 -2.55 7.43 -18.16
CA GLN A 135 -2.85 7.84 -19.54
C GLN A 135 -1.65 8.48 -20.23
N ALA A 136 -0.90 9.36 -19.54
CA ALA A 136 0.32 9.98 -20.06
C ALA A 136 1.42 8.96 -20.39
N ARG A 137 1.37 7.76 -19.79
CA ARG A 137 2.28 6.63 -20.05
C ARG A 137 1.67 5.55 -20.93
N ASN A 138 0.46 5.78 -21.47
CA ASN A 138 -0.31 4.81 -22.24
C ASN A 138 -0.55 3.49 -21.49
N VAL A 139 -0.61 3.52 -20.15
CA VAL A 139 -0.96 2.35 -19.35
C VAL A 139 -2.40 1.93 -19.69
N PRO A 140 -2.67 0.63 -19.93
CA PRO A 140 -4.03 0.15 -20.20
C PRO A 140 -4.99 0.52 -19.06
N GLU A 141 -6.16 1.07 -19.39
CA GLU A 141 -7.19 1.46 -18.39
C GLU A 141 -7.52 0.32 -17.42
N LYS A 142 -7.53 -0.93 -17.92
CA LYS A 142 -7.75 -2.11 -17.07
C LYS A 142 -6.74 -2.19 -15.93
N ILE A 143 -5.45 -1.95 -16.16
CA ILE A 143 -4.42 -1.98 -15.12
C ILE A 143 -4.67 -0.86 -14.10
N THR A 144 -5.00 0.34 -14.57
CA THR A 144 -5.35 1.47 -13.69
C THR A 144 -6.57 1.14 -12.83
N ARG A 145 -7.63 0.56 -13.41
CA ARG A 145 -8.83 0.15 -12.68
C ARG A 145 -8.55 -0.98 -11.68
N ASP A 146 -7.83 -2.02 -12.09
CA ASP A 146 -7.44 -3.13 -11.20
C ASP A 146 -6.54 -2.65 -10.04
N THR A 147 -5.73 -1.61 -10.28
CA THR A 147 -4.90 -0.97 -9.25
C THR A 147 -5.77 -0.21 -8.25
N LEU A 148 -6.67 0.64 -8.74
CA LEU A 148 -7.52 1.49 -7.90
C LEU A 148 -8.64 0.72 -7.19
N TYR A 149 -8.98 -0.47 -7.68
CA TYR A 149 -9.91 -1.39 -7.01
C TYR A 149 -9.40 -1.84 -5.62
N ASP A 150 -8.10 -1.72 -5.33
CA ASP A 150 -7.58 -2.01 -3.98
C ASP A 150 -8.19 -1.05 -2.93
N ILE A 151 -8.56 0.18 -3.30
CA ILE A 151 -9.29 1.11 -2.42
C ILE A 151 -10.66 0.53 -2.03
N VAL A 152 -11.35 -0.10 -2.99
CA VAL A 152 -12.64 -0.76 -2.76
C VAL A 152 -12.47 -1.97 -1.84
N LEU A 153 -11.46 -2.80 -2.08
CA LEU A 153 -11.16 -3.98 -1.26
C LEU A 153 -10.86 -3.61 0.20
N TRP A 154 -10.07 -2.56 0.42
CA TRP A 154 -9.78 -2.07 1.76
C TRP A 154 -11.00 -1.47 2.43
N THR A 155 -11.84 -0.75 1.68
CA THR A 155 -13.11 -0.25 2.20
C THR A 155 -14.01 -1.40 2.65
N GLN A 156 -14.14 -2.45 1.83
CA GLN A 156 -14.92 -3.64 2.18
C GLN A 156 -14.38 -4.33 3.42
N PHE A 157 -13.07 -4.58 3.43
CA PHE A 157 -12.41 -5.26 4.53
C PHE A 157 -12.57 -4.50 5.86
N ASN A 158 -12.34 -3.19 5.88
CA ASN A 158 -12.55 -2.40 7.09
C ASN A 158 -14.02 -2.30 7.48
N SER A 159 -14.93 -2.26 6.50
CA SER A 159 -16.36 -2.17 6.79
C SER A 159 -16.89 -3.45 7.42
N GLU A 160 -16.41 -4.61 6.99
CA GLU A 160 -16.67 -5.89 7.64
C GLU A 160 -16.07 -5.97 9.04
N ASP A 161 -14.83 -5.50 9.21
CA ASP A 161 -14.11 -5.53 10.50
C ASP A 161 -14.75 -4.61 11.55
N LYS A 162 -15.31 -3.48 11.11
CA LYS A 162 -15.92 -2.46 11.99
C LYS A 162 -17.44 -2.48 12.02
N GLU A 163 -18.07 -3.36 11.24
CA GLU A 163 -19.53 -3.46 11.05
C GLU A 163 -20.20 -2.13 10.64
N ARG A 164 -19.48 -1.28 9.89
CA ARG A 164 -19.96 0.01 9.36
C ARG A 164 -19.04 0.51 8.25
N LEU A 165 -19.53 1.35 7.34
CA LEU A 165 -18.71 1.93 6.26
C LEU A 165 -17.46 2.61 6.81
N ALA A 166 -16.29 2.08 6.46
CA ALA A 166 -15.01 2.57 6.95
C ALA A 166 -13.87 2.31 5.96
N LEU A 167 -12.86 3.19 5.99
CA LEU A 167 -11.56 2.99 5.37
C LEU A 167 -10.49 3.53 6.33
N THR A 168 -9.38 2.81 6.50
CA THR A 168 -8.31 3.22 7.44
C THR A 168 -6.92 3.32 6.81
N GLN A 169 -6.79 2.97 5.53
CA GLN A 169 -5.51 2.78 4.84
C GLN A 169 -5.00 4.07 4.20
N GLY A 170 -4.95 5.16 4.98
CA GLY A 170 -4.50 6.48 4.54
C GLY A 170 -3.07 6.51 3.98
N VAL A 171 -2.18 5.72 4.58
CA VAL A 171 -0.78 5.60 4.12
C VAL A 171 -0.67 4.71 2.88
N TRP A 172 -1.18 3.48 2.98
CA TRP A 172 -1.02 2.46 1.94
C TRP A 172 -1.64 2.87 0.61
N LEU A 173 -2.86 3.41 0.63
CA LEU A 173 -3.55 3.79 -0.58
C LEU A 173 -2.98 5.07 -1.22
N ASN A 174 -2.16 5.84 -0.52
CA ASN A 174 -1.45 6.97 -1.10
C ASN A 174 -0.46 6.53 -2.20
N HIS A 175 0.07 5.31 -2.13
CA HIS A 175 0.92 4.74 -3.18
C HIS A 175 0.19 4.54 -4.50
N HIS A 176 -1.10 4.22 -4.42
CA HIS A 176 -2.00 4.05 -5.57
C HIS A 176 -2.30 5.39 -6.21
N ILE A 177 -2.60 6.40 -5.39
CA ILE A 177 -2.82 7.78 -5.85
C ILE A 177 -1.58 8.37 -6.51
N GLY A 178 -0.39 8.07 -5.97
CA GLY A 178 0.88 8.52 -6.57
C GLY A 178 1.27 7.84 -7.88
N GLY A 179 0.47 6.87 -8.36
CA GLY A 179 0.75 6.16 -9.62
C GLY A 179 2.10 5.42 -9.60
N ARG A 180 2.56 4.95 -8.43
CA ARG A 180 3.82 4.21 -8.27
C ARG A 180 3.64 2.70 -8.27
N ILE A 181 2.44 2.24 -7.92
CA ILE A 181 2.04 0.83 -7.85
C ILE A 181 1.09 0.49 -8.99
N HIS A 182 1.21 -0.71 -9.55
CA HIS A 182 0.33 -1.21 -10.58
C HIS A 182 -0.02 -2.69 -10.32
N THR A 183 -1.31 -3.03 -10.34
CA THR A 183 -1.79 -4.41 -10.32
C THR A 183 -1.58 -5.04 -11.71
N ILE A 184 -0.71 -6.05 -11.80
CA ILE A 184 -0.38 -6.73 -13.05
C ILE A 184 -0.63 -8.23 -12.83
N GLY A 185 -1.75 -8.75 -13.30
CA GLY A 185 -2.15 -10.14 -12.99
C GLY A 185 -2.45 -10.30 -11.50
N ARG A 186 -1.84 -11.29 -10.83
CA ARG A 186 -2.14 -11.60 -9.42
C ARG A 186 -1.47 -10.67 -8.40
N LEU A 187 -0.37 -10.02 -8.75
CA LEU A 187 0.44 -9.22 -7.82
C LEU A 187 0.38 -7.73 -8.16
N GLN A 188 0.76 -6.92 -7.19
CA GLN A 188 0.98 -5.49 -7.33
C GLN A 188 2.48 -5.20 -7.37
N HIS A 189 2.88 -4.34 -8.30
CA HIS A 189 4.27 -4.00 -8.59
C HIS A 189 4.48 -2.51 -8.35
N GLU A 190 5.21 -2.17 -7.29
CA GLU A 190 5.51 -0.79 -6.92
C GLU A 190 6.93 -0.40 -7.36
N ARG A 191 7.06 0.63 -8.20
CA ARG A 191 8.35 1.26 -8.48
C ARG A 191 8.82 2.00 -7.24
N ARG A 192 9.92 1.55 -6.65
CA ARG A 192 10.44 2.06 -5.37
C ARG A 192 11.95 2.21 -5.42
N ILE A 193 12.46 3.15 -4.63
CA ILE A 193 13.88 3.22 -4.29
C ILE A 193 14.11 2.36 -3.05
N CYS A 194 15.06 1.43 -3.14
CA CYS A 194 15.43 0.55 -2.04
C CYS A 194 15.76 1.37 -0.80
N ASP A 195 14.96 1.23 0.25
CA ASP A 195 15.15 1.85 1.55
C ASP A 195 15.59 0.84 2.62
N TYR A 196 15.80 -0.40 2.22
CA TYR A 196 16.28 -1.48 3.07
C TYR A 196 17.78 -1.35 3.32
N THR A 197 18.21 -1.80 4.49
CA THR A 197 19.61 -1.74 4.94
C THR A 197 20.45 -2.91 4.42
N THR A 198 19.86 -3.81 3.65
CA THR A 198 20.57 -4.94 3.04
C THR A 198 21.43 -4.50 1.87
N ILE A 199 22.63 -5.06 1.80
CA ILE A 199 23.55 -4.94 0.66
C ILE A 199 23.67 -6.32 0.01
N LEU A 200 23.46 -6.42 -1.31
CA LEU A 200 23.75 -7.62 -2.09
C LEU A 200 25.01 -7.38 -2.90
N ALA A 201 26.03 -8.20 -2.71
CA ALA A 201 27.26 -8.15 -3.49
C ALA A 201 27.48 -9.46 -4.25
N ARG A 202 27.98 -9.34 -5.48
CA ARG A 202 28.27 -10.47 -6.36
C ARG A 202 29.66 -11.00 -6.08
N ASP A 203 29.71 -12.24 -5.63
CA ASP A 203 30.94 -12.97 -5.41
C ASP A 203 31.74 -13.08 -6.74
N PRO A 204 33.02 -12.69 -6.76
CA PRO A 204 33.81 -12.69 -7.99
C PRO A 204 34.22 -14.09 -8.45
N GLU A 205 34.22 -15.09 -7.57
CA GLU A 205 34.61 -16.47 -7.88
C GLU A 205 33.41 -17.31 -8.32
N THR A 206 32.28 -17.19 -7.61
CA THR A 206 31.09 -18.02 -7.84
C THR A 206 30.02 -17.32 -8.68
N GLY A 207 30.04 -15.98 -8.76
CA GLY A 207 29.01 -15.17 -9.41
C GLY A 207 27.69 -15.08 -8.65
N LEU A 208 27.57 -15.75 -7.49
CA LEU A 208 26.37 -15.71 -6.64
C LEU A 208 26.29 -14.40 -5.86
N LEU A 209 25.06 -13.99 -5.52
CA LEU A 209 24.83 -12.82 -4.68
C LEU A 209 24.82 -13.22 -3.19
N HIS A 210 25.69 -12.58 -2.41
CA HIS A 210 25.70 -12.66 -0.95
C HIS A 210 25.06 -11.42 -0.35
N GLY A 211 24.22 -11.63 0.66
CA GLY A 211 23.58 -10.55 1.39
C GLY A 211 24.34 -10.21 2.67
N TYR A 212 24.46 -8.92 2.93
CA TYR A 212 25.11 -8.32 4.09
C TYR A 212 24.14 -7.33 4.75
N THR A 213 24.22 -7.18 6.07
CA THR A 213 23.56 -6.08 6.78
C THR A 213 24.43 -4.82 6.73
N GLU A 214 23.84 -3.64 6.99
CA GLU A 214 24.56 -2.36 6.93
C GLU A 214 25.75 -2.27 7.90
N ASP A 215 25.67 -2.95 9.05
CA ASP A 215 26.77 -3.07 10.02
C ASP A 215 27.90 -4.00 9.56
N GLN A 216 27.68 -4.79 8.51
CA GLN A 216 28.67 -5.67 7.88
C GLN A 216 29.34 -5.04 6.65
N TYR A 217 29.27 -3.71 6.50
CA TYR A 217 29.79 -3.01 5.32
C TYR A 217 31.27 -3.33 5.02
N ASP A 218 32.12 -3.38 6.05
CA ASP A 218 33.55 -3.67 5.90
C ASP A 218 33.84 -5.14 5.51
N ASP A 219 32.85 -6.02 5.72
CA ASP A 219 32.92 -7.44 5.37
C ASP A 219 32.41 -7.73 3.96
N VAL A 220 31.83 -6.74 3.27
CA VAL A 220 31.36 -6.89 1.90
C VAL A 220 32.53 -7.33 1.00
N ARG A 221 32.30 -8.39 0.21
CA ARG A 221 33.23 -8.91 -0.79
C ARG A 221 32.54 -8.94 -2.14
N GLY A 222 33.29 -8.62 -3.19
CA GLY A 222 32.76 -8.58 -4.56
C GLY A 222 32.15 -7.24 -4.97
N GLU A 223 31.45 -7.23 -6.10
CA GLU A 223 30.82 -6.03 -6.67
C GLU A 223 29.44 -5.81 -6.04
N ILE A 224 29.18 -4.61 -5.49
CA ILE A 224 27.85 -4.28 -4.96
C ILE A 224 26.83 -4.25 -6.11
N PHE A 225 25.90 -5.20 -6.07
CA PHE A 225 24.80 -5.30 -7.02
C PHE A 225 23.61 -4.45 -6.58
N LEU A 226 23.12 -4.62 -5.36
CA LEU A 226 21.94 -3.92 -4.83
C LEU A 226 22.25 -3.33 -3.45
N GLN A 227 21.91 -2.06 -3.23
CA GLN A 227 21.99 -1.39 -1.94
C GLN A 227 20.90 -0.32 -1.79
N LYS A 228 20.83 0.29 -0.60
CA LYS A 228 19.98 1.46 -0.35
C LYS A 228 20.20 2.54 -1.40
N GLY A 229 19.12 3.09 -1.96
CA GLY A 229 19.16 4.08 -3.04
C GLY A 229 19.01 3.51 -4.45
N ASP A 230 19.12 2.19 -4.63
CA ASP A 230 18.93 1.55 -5.93
C ASP A 230 17.45 1.38 -6.29
N PRO A 231 17.10 1.42 -7.60
CA PRO A 231 15.74 1.16 -8.05
C PRO A 231 15.37 -0.32 -7.92
N ILE A 232 14.20 -0.59 -7.35
CA ILE A 232 13.62 -1.93 -7.21
C ILE A 232 12.13 -1.92 -7.58
N ILE A 233 11.58 -3.10 -7.81
CA ILE A 233 10.13 -3.32 -7.74
C ILE A 233 9.79 -3.92 -6.39
N SER A 234 8.97 -3.25 -5.60
CA SER A 234 8.39 -3.83 -4.39
C SER A 234 7.12 -4.60 -4.74
N ILE A 235 7.09 -5.89 -4.41
CA ILE A 235 5.97 -6.79 -4.66
C ILE A 235 5.00 -6.76 -3.48
N HIS A 236 3.73 -6.52 -3.81
CA HIS A 236 2.61 -6.55 -2.87
C HIS A 236 1.55 -7.56 -3.31
N ILE A 237 0.83 -8.13 -2.35
CA ILE A 237 -0.17 -9.18 -2.60
C ILE A 237 -1.55 -8.63 -2.23
N PRO A 238 -2.39 -8.23 -3.21
CA PRO A 238 -3.74 -7.79 -2.93
C PRO A 238 -4.60 -8.95 -2.41
N ARG A 239 -5.64 -8.62 -1.63
CA ARG A 239 -6.57 -9.58 -1.00
C ARG A 239 -7.58 -10.16 -2.00
N THR A 240 -7.14 -10.55 -3.19
CA THR A 240 -7.97 -11.04 -4.29
C THR A 240 -7.69 -12.52 -4.58
N GLY A 241 -8.41 -13.41 -3.91
CA GLY A 241 -8.35 -14.85 -4.18
C GLY A 241 -7.02 -15.53 -3.83
N PRO A 242 -6.83 -16.80 -4.22
CA PRO A 242 -5.63 -17.57 -3.90
C PRO A 242 -4.39 -17.04 -4.62
N MET A 243 -3.21 -17.29 -4.04
CA MET A 243 -1.91 -16.99 -4.65
C MET A 243 -1.45 -18.12 -5.57
N ASP A 244 -2.26 -18.42 -6.58
CA ASP A 244 -1.94 -19.48 -7.54
C ASP A 244 -0.52 -19.29 -8.13
N HIS A 245 0.24 -20.38 -8.19
CA HIS A 245 1.65 -20.32 -8.57
C HIS A 245 1.83 -19.79 -10.00
N GLU A 246 1.02 -20.27 -10.95
CA GLU A 246 1.10 -19.86 -12.36
C GLU A 246 0.67 -18.39 -12.53
N ALA A 247 -0.43 -18.00 -11.88
CA ALA A 247 -0.91 -16.61 -11.91
C ALA A 247 0.11 -15.62 -11.31
N CYS A 248 0.81 -16.02 -10.24
CA CYS A 248 1.90 -15.24 -9.71
C CYS A 248 3.10 -15.19 -10.65
N THR A 249 3.52 -16.31 -11.24
CA THR A 249 4.63 -16.33 -12.20
C THR A 249 4.34 -15.44 -13.40
N GLN A 250 3.13 -15.53 -13.97
CA GLN A 250 2.71 -14.66 -15.07
C GLN A 250 2.73 -13.17 -14.68
N SER A 251 2.41 -12.85 -13.43
CA SER A 251 2.48 -11.47 -12.91
C SER A 251 3.91 -10.90 -13.00
N PHE A 252 4.94 -11.68 -12.66
CA PHE A 252 6.34 -11.26 -12.82
C PHE A 252 6.72 -11.06 -14.29
N VAL A 253 6.36 -12.02 -15.16
CA VAL A 253 6.65 -11.96 -16.60
C VAL A 253 6.02 -10.71 -17.22
N GLU A 254 4.73 -10.47 -16.97
CA GLU A 254 4.03 -9.31 -17.50
C GLU A 254 4.55 -8.00 -16.91
N SER A 255 5.05 -7.99 -15.68
CA SER A 255 5.65 -6.78 -15.11
C SER A 255 6.92 -6.33 -15.84
N LYS A 256 7.78 -7.26 -16.30
CA LYS A 256 8.93 -6.93 -17.15
C LYS A 256 8.49 -6.25 -18.44
N ARG A 257 7.47 -6.81 -19.11
CA ARG A 257 6.91 -6.28 -20.36
C ARG A 257 6.27 -4.91 -20.14
N PHE A 258 5.54 -4.76 -19.05
CA PHE A 258 4.90 -3.52 -18.63
C PHE A 258 5.91 -2.39 -18.40
N LEU A 259 6.96 -2.64 -17.61
CA LEU A 259 8.00 -1.64 -17.33
C LEU A 259 8.73 -1.22 -18.61
N LYS A 260 9.15 -2.19 -19.43
CA LYS A 260 9.82 -1.89 -20.70
C LYS A 260 8.98 -1.01 -21.62
N LYS A 261 7.66 -1.15 -21.60
CA LYS A 261 6.74 -0.41 -22.48
C LYS A 261 6.35 0.96 -21.92
N HIS A 262 6.04 1.05 -20.63
CA HIS A 262 5.39 2.23 -20.02
C HIS A 262 6.34 3.07 -19.16
N PHE A 263 7.43 2.46 -18.69
CA PHE A 263 8.42 3.07 -17.79
C PHE A 263 9.86 2.67 -18.18
N PRO A 264 10.29 2.82 -19.45
CA PRO A 264 11.61 2.37 -19.91
C PRO A 264 12.79 3.04 -19.19
N GLU A 265 12.56 4.20 -18.59
CA GLU A 265 13.55 4.92 -17.79
C GLU A 265 13.76 4.32 -16.40
N PHE A 266 12.81 3.54 -15.90
CA PHE A 266 12.92 2.87 -14.61
C PHE A 266 13.49 1.47 -14.79
N GLN A 267 14.76 1.29 -14.44
CA GLN A 267 15.49 0.04 -14.60
C GLN A 267 15.72 -0.61 -13.23
N PRO A 268 14.78 -1.41 -12.73
CA PRO A 268 14.93 -2.04 -11.42
C PRO A 268 16.03 -3.09 -11.44
N LYS A 269 16.81 -3.15 -10.36
CA LYS A 269 17.82 -4.20 -10.17
C LYS A 269 17.23 -5.53 -9.71
N ALA A 270 16.07 -5.50 -9.05
CA ALA A 270 15.40 -6.69 -8.53
C ALA A 270 13.90 -6.44 -8.27
N TRP A 271 13.14 -7.54 -8.20
CA TRP A 271 11.80 -7.58 -7.64
C TRP A 271 11.88 -8.13 -6.22
N CYS A 272 11.62 -7.27 -5.25
CA CYS A 272 11.78 -7.60 -3.84
C CYS A 272 10.42 -7.65 -3.13
N CYS A 273 10.29 -8.58 -2.19
CA CYS A 273 9.12 -8.67 -1.33
C CYS A 273 9.58 -8.76 0.13
N PHE A 274 9.01 -7.91 0.97
CA PHE A 274 9.33 -7.81 2.39
C PHE A 274 8.05 -8.05 3.18
N SER A 275 7.91 -9.26 3.69
CA SER A 275 6.67 -9.73 4.28
C SER A 275 6.95 -10.87 5.25
N TRP A 276 6.06 -11.05 6.23
CA TRP A 276 5.95 -12.33 6.94
C TRP A 276 5.79 -13.52 5.98
N LEU A 277 5.22 -13.27 4.79
CA LEU A 277 4.93 -14.27 3.79
C LEU A 277 6.19 -14.77 3.09
N THR A 278 7.25 -13.97 3.01
CA THR A 278 8.53 -14.35 2.40
C THR A 278 9.46 -15.07 3.37
N ASN A 279 8.95 -15.58 4.48
CA ASN A 279 9.77 -16.30 5.43
C ASN A 279 10.03 -17.73 4.95
N LYS A 280 11.31 -18.10 4.78
CA LYS A 280 11.74 -19.43 4.35
C LYS A 280 11.20 -20.58 5.20
N LEU A 281 10.84 -20.30 6.45
CA LEU A 281 10.20 -21.25 7.35
C LEU A 281 8.90 -21.83 6.77
N TRP A 282 8.19 -21.10 5.90
CA TRP A 282 7.02 -21.65 5.22
C TRP A 282 7.34 -22.92 4.44
N SER A 283 8.53 -23.05 3.87
CA SER A 283 8.96 -24.26 3.15
C SER A 283 9.22 -25.45 4.07
N GLU A 284 9.51 -25.21 5.35
CA GLU A 284 9.72 -26.25 6.37
C GLU A 284 8.38 -26.79 6.90
N TYR A 285 7.35 -25.93 7.02
CA TYR A 285 6.07 -26.30 7.62
C TYR A 285 4.98 -26.67 6.62
N LEU A 286 5.04 -26.17 5.39
CA LEU A 286 3.98 -26.35 4.40
C LEU A 286 4.33 -27.43 3.37
N PRO A 287 3.33 -28.18 2.87
CA PRO A 287 3.54 -29.18 1.83
C PRO A 287 3.88 -28.53 0.48
N GLU A 288 4.54 -29.27 -0.41
CA GLU A 288 5.02 -28.80 -1.72
C GLU A 288 3.92 -28.24 -2.64
N TYR A 289 2.68 -28.71 -2.49
CA TYR A 289 1.54 -28.20 -3.26
C TYR A 289 1.04 -26.84 -2.76
N SER A 290 1.51 -26.35 -1.61
CA SER A 290 1.05 -25.08 -1.03
C SER A 290 1.46 -23.89 -1.88
N ASN A 291 0.49 -23.06 -2.23
CA ASN A 291 0.71 -21.79 -2.93
C ASN A 291 1.66 -20.86 -2.19
N VAL A 292 1.57 -20.80 -0.85
CA VAL A 292 2.48 -19.98 -0.03
C VAL A 292 3.90 -20.50 -0.15
N ARG A 293 4.11 -21.82 -0.03
CA ARG A 293 5.45 -22.41 -0.17
C ARG A 293 6.05 -22.13 -1.54
N LYS A 294 5.29 -22.41 -2.61
CA LYS A 294 5.71 -22.11 -3.99
C LYS A 294 5.93 -20.62 -4.25
N PHE A 295 5.27 -19.75 -3.49
CA PHE A 295 5.51 -18.31 -3.53
C PHE A 295 6.83 -17.94 -2.86
N VAL A 296 7.19 -18.57 -1.73
CA VAL A 296 8.46 -18.32 -1.03
C VAL A 296 9.64 -18.88 -1.80
N GLU A 297 9.55 -20.11 -2.29
CA GLU A 297 10.67 -20.83 -2.93
C GLU A 297 11.19 -20.19 -4.22
N ARG A 298 10.48 -19.22 -4.80
CA ARG A 298 10.99 -18.45 -5.95
C ARG A 298 11.98 -17.35 -5.56
N TYR A 299 11.99 -16.94 -4.30
CA TYR A 299 12.82 -15.83 -3.85
C TYR A 299 14.17 -16.35 -3.37
N HIS A 300 15.22 -15.64 -3.75
CA HIS A 300 16.47 -15.66 -3.01
C HIS A 300 16.28 -14.83 -1.74
N HIS A 301 16.78 -15.32 -0.62
CA HIS A 301 16.67 -14.62 0.67
C HIS A 301 17.96 -13.86 1.00
N PHE A 302 17.81 -12.72 1.66
CA PHE A 302 18.92 -11.94 2.20
C PHE A 302 18.71 -11.67 3.69
N PRO A 303 19.79 -11.38 4.44
CA PRO A 303 19.66 -11.06 5.85
C PRO A 303 18.91 -9.74 6.02
N LEU A 304 18.00 -9.75 7.00
CA LEU A 304 17.36 -8.57 7.54
C LEU A 304 17.66 -8.50 9.03
N PRO A 305 17.68 -7.29 9.62
CA PRO A 305 17.69 -7.16 11.07
C PRO A 305 16.53 -7.93 11.69
N ASP A 306 16.80 -8.58 12.83
CA ASP A 306 15.79 -9.32 13.57
C ASP A 306 14.62 -8.41 13.94
N ARG A 307 13.49 -8.61 13.28
CA ARG A 307 12.25 -7.91 13.54
C ARG A 307 11.09 -8.90 13.61
N GLU A 308 10.49 -8.98 14.77
CA GLU A 308 9.27 -9.75 14.98
C GLU A 308 8.13 -9.17 14.13
N ASP A 309 7.40 -10.04 13.44
CA ASP A 309 6.18 -9.66 12.73
C ASP A 309 4.98 -9.86 13.66
N THR A 310 4.41 -8.76 14.13
CA THR A 310 3.18 -8.77 14.93
C THR A 310 1.92 -8.63 14.06
N GLY A 311 2.07 -8.32 12.77
CA GLY A 311 0.97 -8.13 11.84
C GLY A 311 0.34 -9.44 11.36
N LEU A 312 1.07 -10.55 11.37
CA LEU A 312 0.56 -11.86 10.93
C LEU A 312 -0.66 -12.32 11.74
N TRP A 313 -0.73 -11.96 13.03
CA TRP A 313 -1.92 -12.20 13.85
C TRP A 313 -3.17 -11.53 13.26
N TYR A 314 -3.03 -10.30 12.77
CA TYR A 314 -4.14 -9.57 12.18
C TYR A 314 -4.59 -10.24 10.88
N TRP A 315 -3.64 -10.69 10.06
CA TRP A 315 -3.94 -11.33 8.79
C TRP A 315 -4.61 -12.70 8.90
N LEU A 316 -4.21 -13.51 9.89
CA LEU A 316 -4.76 -14.86 10.10
C LEU A 316 -6.01 -14.88 10.97
N TYR A 317 -6.15 -13.91 11.89
CA TYR A 317 -7.14 -13.96 12.98
C TYR A 317 -7.90 -12.66 13.23
N LYS A 318 -7.66 -11.58 12.45
CA LYS A 318 -8.22 -10.23 12.68
C LYS A 318 -7.97 -9.70 14.10
N ARG A 319 -6.81 -10.03 14.68
CA ARG A 319 -6.41 -9.62 16.04
C ARG A 319 -4.97 -9.15 16.06
N TRP A 320 -4.66 -8.14 16.87
CA TRP A 320 -3.29 -7.65 17.04
C TRP A 320 -2.50 -8.35 18.13
N LYS A 321 -3.18 -9.13 18.98
CA LYS A 321 -2.58 -9.86 20.09
C LYS A 321 -2.77 -11.36 19.92
N PRO A 322 -1.78 -12.17 20.33
CA PRO A 322 -1.94 -13.62 20.44
C PRO A 322 -3.14 -14.01 21.31
N PHE A 323 -3.62 -15.24 21.12
CA PHE A 323 -4.49 -15.88 22.09
C PHE A 323 -3.69 -16.15 23.37
N GLU A 324 -4.34 -16.03 24.53
CA GLU A 324 -3.70 -16.35 25.83
C GLU A 324 -3.22 -17.79 25.87
N ASN A 325 -4.05 -18.70 25.36
CA ASN A 325 -3.69 -20.06 25.05
C ASN A 325 -3.67 -20.25 23.52
N LEU A 326 -2.50 -20.60 22.97
CA LEU A 326 -2.32 -20.81 21.53
C LEU A 326 -3.18 -21.95 20.97
N ASP A 327 -3.64 -22.89 21.80
CA ASP A 327 -4.58 -23.95 21.40
C ASP A 327 -5.97 -23.43 21.04
N ASP A 328 -6.35 -22.25 21.54
CA ASP A 328 -7.67 -21.65 21.28
C ASP A 328 -7.73 -20.97 19.90
N ALA A 329 -6.57 -20.76 19.26
CA ALA A 329 -6.51 -20.17 17.93
C ALA A 329 -7.09 -21.13 16.88
N PRO A 330 -8.01 -20.67 16.01
CA PRO A 330 -8.50 -21.48 14.89
C PRO A 330 -7.35 -22.02 14.03
N GLN A 331 -7.42 -23.30 13.69
CA GLN A 331 -6.39 -24.02 12.93
C GLN A 331 -7.00 -24.76 11.74
N GLU A 332 -7.79 -24.03 10.94
CA GLU A 332 -8.53 -24.58 9.80
C GLU A 332 -7.63 -24.76 8.58
N SER A 333 -6.69 -23.83 8.38
CA SER A 333 -5.72 -23.85 7.27
C SER A 333 -4.36 -24.41 7.68
N SER A 334 -3.59 -24.89 6.69
CA SER A 334 -2.20 -25.32 6.91
C SER A 334 -1.29 -24.19 7.38
N VAL A 335 -1.55 -22.95 6.94
CA VAL A 335 -0.81 -21.75 7.35
C VAL A 335 -1.04 -21.44 8.83
N GLN A 336 -2.29 -21.48 9.29
CA GLN A 336 -2.63 -21.32 10.72
C GLN A 336 -1.97 -22.40 11.57
N LYS A 337 -2.06 -23.69 11.17
CA LYS A 337 -1.41 -24.80 11.87
C LYS A 337 0.11 -24.62 11.98
N ALA A 338 0.75 -24.23 10.88
CA ALA A 338 2.19 -23.99 10.81
C ALA A 338 2.61 -22.83 11.73
N PHE A 339 1.89 -21.72 11.68
CA PHE A 339 2.15 -20.55 12.52
C PHE A 339 2.00 -20.87 14.01
N ILE A 340 0.90 -21.49 14.41
CA ILE A 340 0.66 -21.86 15.82
C ILE A 340 1.69 -22.88 16.32
N LYS A 341 2.05 -23.87 15.50
CA LYS A 341 3.13 -24.81 15.83
C LYS A 341 4.45 -24.08 16.08
N HIS A 342 4.83 -23.17 15.20
CA HIS A 342 6.07 -22.40 15.34
C HIS A 342 6.13 -21.61 16.65
N LEU A 343 5.02 -20.96 17.03
CA LEU A 343 4.93 -20.21 18.29
C LEU A 343 4.98 -21.11 19.52
N LYS A 344 4.36 -22.31 19.46
CA LYS A 344 4.41 -23.30 20.55
C LYS A 344 5.81 -23.86 20.79
N ASP A 345 6.66 -23.87 19.78
CA ASP A 345 8.08 -24.22 19.92
C ASP A 345 8.90 -23.11 20.62
N GLY A 346 8.24 -22.06 21.15
CA GLY A 346 8.86 -20.93 21.85
C GLY A 346 9.54 -19.93 20.91
N LYS A 347 9.30 -20.03 19.60
CA LYS A 347 9.91 -19.17 18.58
C LYS A 347 9.01 -17.99 18.24
N LYS A 348 9.63 -16.94 17.70
CA LYS A 348 8.96 -15.74 17.21
C LYS A 348 8.87 -15.77 15.70
N TRP A 349 7.74 -15.31 15.16
CA TRP A 349 7.65 -15.13 13.72
C TRP A 349 8.37 -13.85 13.32
N MET A 350 9.32 -13.98 12.40
CA MET A 350 10.16 -12.86 11.96
C MET A 350 9.72 -12.37 10.59
N ILE A 351 9.84 -11.06 10.37
CA ILE A 351 9.78 -10.47 9.04
C ILE A 351 10.94 -11.04 8.22
N ALA A 352 10.67 -11.36 6.96
CA ALA A 352 11.67 -11.81 6.03
C ALA A 352 11.62 -11.00 4.73
N GLY A 353 12.73 -10.99 4.02
CA GLY A 353 12.85 -10.37 2.71
C GLY A 353 13.31 -11.40 1.69
N GLY A 354 12.89 -11.19 0.46
CA GLY A 354 13.38 -11.95 -0.67
C GLY A 354 13.46 -11.10 -1.92
N TYR A 355 14.27 -11.53 -2.86
CA TYR A 355 14.41 -10.93 -4.18
C TYR A 355 14.34 -11.97 -5.29
N VAL A 356 13.89 -11.52 -6.46
CA VAL A 356 13.98 -12.23 -7.73
C VAL A 356 14.73 -11.32 -8.69
N LEU A 357 15.75 -11.87 -9.36
CA LEU A 357 16.54 -11.12 -10.33
C LEU A 357 15.82 -11.04 -11.68
N PRO A 358 16.04 -9.98 -12.49
CA PRO A 358 15.45 -9.87 -13.81
C PRO A 358 15.68 -11.10 -14.72
N GLU A 359 16.86 -11.72 -14.60
CA GLU A 359 17.28 -12.93 -15.30
C GLU A 359 16.60 -14.22 -14.79
N ASP A 360 16.11 -14.23 -13.55
CA ASP A 360 15.40 -15.37 -12.95
C ASP A 360 13.90 -15.37 -13.32
N ILE A 361 13.37 -14.24 -13.81
CA ILE A 361 11.99 -14.16 -14.28
C ILE A 361 11.92 -14.71 -15.71
N PRO A 362 11.05 -15.71 -15.97
CA PRO A 362 10.85 -16.26 -17.31
C PRO A 362 10.54 -15.19 -18.37
N ASP A 363 10.80 -15.52 -19.64
CA ASP A 363 10.57 -14.62 -20.78
C ASP A 363 9.10 -14.46 -21.21
#